data_AF-A0A352CP64-F1
#
_entry.id   AF-A0A352CP64-F1
#
_cell.length_a   1.000
_cell.length_b   1.000
_cell.length_c   1.000
_cell.angle_alpha   90.00
_cell.angle_beta   90.00
_cell.angle_gamma   90.00
#
_symmetry.space_group_name_H-M   'P 1'
#
loop_
_entity.id
_entity.type
_entity.pdbx_description
1 polymer ?
#
loop_
_entity_poly.entity_id
_entity_poly.type
_entity_poly.pdbx_seq_one_letter_code
_entity_poly.pdbx_strand_id
1 'polypeptide(L)'
;MNCPAERSVYMGEITYEGENYTELLTVKYAEDILKLSKYIKYFENKKGKDVANEYEGEQGKSSLNFPVYDSTLLAFTRAAGETSLMDPNYIYKYRQYHITTEKSEKDAIKDAKLRDVDLLRAILSRYVLEGRYKSVRWIEGTERGVFHDILVKLLDMYNFVKVERSSNLITGE
;
A
#
# COMPACT_ATOMS: atom_id res chain seq x y z
N MET A 1 -19.72 -37.89 28.75
CA MET A 1 -18.66 -36.92 29.09
C MET A 1 -18.69 -35.84 28.04
N ASN A 2 -19.19 -34.65 28.41
CA ASN A 2 -19.27 -33.49 27.54
C ASN A 2 -18.14 -32.54 27.97
N CYS A 3 -17.14 -32.34 27.12
CA CYS A 3 -16.03 -31.43 27.39
C CYS A 3 -16.18 -30.23 26.44
N PRO A 4 -16.43 -29.01 26.94
CA PRO A 4 -16.65 -27.86 26.08
C PRO A 4 -15.30 -27.39 25.53
N ALA A 5 -15.15 -27.42 24.20
CA ALA A 5 -14.01 -26.82 23.53
C ALA A 5 -14.16 -25.29 23.57
N GLU A 6 -13.67 -24.66 24.63
CA GLU A 6 -13.32 -23.23 24.62
C GLU A 6 -12.12 -23.04 23.70
N ARG A 7 -12.39 -23.00 22.39
CA ARG A 7 -11.45 -22.48 21.40
C ARG A 7 -11.74 -20.99 21.28
N SER A 8 -11.03 -20.18 22.05
CA SER A 8 -10.98 -18.73 21.89
C SER A 8 -10.42 -18.41 20.50
N VAL A 9 -11.30 -18.36 19.50
CA VAL A 9 -10.98 -17.80 18.20
C VAL A 9 -11.08 -16.29 18.39
N TYR A 10 -9.93 -15.66 18.63
CA TYR A 10 -9.78 -14.23 18.45
C TYR A 10 -10.02 -13.93 16.96
N MET A 11 -11.30 -13.72 16.63
CA MET A 11 -11.74 -13.07 15.39
C MET A 11 -11.36 -11.59 15.48
N GLY A 12 -10.10 -11.29 15.22
CA GLY A 12 -9.65 -9.93 14.92
C GLY A 12 -10.14 -9.56 13.52
N GLU A 13 -11.22 -8.78 13.47
CA GLU A 13 -11.71 -7.97 12.35
C GLU A 13 -12.09 -8.73 11.08
N ILE A 14 -13.22 -9.43 11.15
CA ILE A 14 -14.07 -9.63 9.96
C ILE A 14 -14.53 -8.23 9.53
N THR A 15 -14.15 -7.81 8.33
CA THR A 15 -14.66 -6.57 7.72
C THR A 15 -16.17 -6.63 7.63
N TYR A 16 -16.83 -5.71 8.32
CA TYR A 16 -18.27 -5.57 8.32
C TYR A 16 -18.75 -5.20 6.91
N GLU A 17 -19.65 -6.00 6.36
CA GLU A 17 -20.64 -5.50 5.40
C GLU A 17 -21.36 -4.32 6.09
N GLY A 18 -20.94 -3.08 5.80
CA GLY A 18 -21.48 -1.90 6.47
C GLY A 18 -20.53 -0.72 6.68
N GLU A 19 -19.23 -0.84 6.39
CA GLU A 19 -18.34 0.33 6.48
C GLU A 19 -18.56 1.31 5.32
N ASN A 20 -18.75 2.59 5.65
CA ASN A 20 -18.84 3.64 4.65
C ASN A 20 -17.43 3.95 4.10
N TYR A 21 -17.08 3.36 2.96
CA TYR A 21 -15.79 3.58 2.30
C TYR A 21 -15.46 5.07 2.07
N THR A 22 -16.48 5.92 1.91
CA THR A 22 -16.29 7.37 1.80
C THR A 22 -15.76 7.97 3.10
N GLU A 23 -16.25 7.50 4.25
CA GLU A 23 -15.82 7.93 5.58
C GLU A 23 -14.41 7.41 5.89
N LEU A 24 -14.11 6.16 5.54
CA LEU A 24 -12.75 5.63 5.66
C LEU A 24 -11.74 6.51 4.92
N LEU A 25 -12.01 6.86 3.66
CA LEU A 25 -11.10 7.68 2.86
C LEU A 25 -10.99 9.13 3.34
N THR A 26 -12.09 9.73 3.82
CA THR A 26 -12.12 11.17 4.16
C THR A 26 -11.83 11.48 5.62
N VAL A 27 -12.06 10.54 6.53
CA VAL A 27 -11.89 10.73 7.97
C VAL A 27 -10.70 9.93 8.47
N LYS A 28 -10.71 8.60 8.26
CA LYS A 28 -9.69 7.71 8.84
C LYS A 28 -8.35 7.81 8.12
N TYR A 29 -8.37 7.81 6.79
CA TYR A 29 -7.17 7.68 5.96
C TYR A 29 -6.74 8.98 5.27
N ALA A 30 -7.51 10.06 5.39
CA ALA A 30 -7.26 11.28 4.64
C ALA A 30 -5.85 11.87 4.88
N GLU A 31 -5.46 12.01 6.15
CA GLU A 31 -4.15 12.55 6.50
C GLU A 31 -3.01 11.66 5.98
N ASP A 32 -3.15 10.34 6.14
CA ASP A 32 -2.17 9.36 5.70
C ASP A 32 -2.02 9.34 4.17
N ILE A 33 -3.14 9.39 3.43
CA ILE A 33 -3.15 9.46 1.96
C ILE A 33 -2.44 10.75 1.51
N LEU A 34 -2.74 11.89 2.11
CA LEU A 34 -2.08 13.16 1.78
C LEU A 34 -0.60 13.15 2.16
N LYS A 35 -0.22 12.57 3.30
CA LYS A 35 1.18 12.41 3.73
C LYS A 35 1.97 11.60 2.70
N LEU A 36 1.44 10.46 2.24
CA LEU A 36 2.13 9.58 1.30
C LEU A 36 2.05 10.06 -0.15
N SER A 37 1.03 10.82 -0.53
CA SER A 37 0.87 11.36 -1.90
C SER A 37 2.06 12.23 -2.34
N LYS A 38 2.79 12.83 -1.40
CA LYS A 38 4.00 13.64 -1.66
C LYS A 38 5.09 12.86 -2.37
N TYR A 39 5.11 11.53 -2.25
CA TYR A 39 6.09 10.65 -2.87
C TYR A 39 5.69 10.19 -4.28
N ILE A 40 4.48 10.54 -4.78
CA ILE A 40 4.01 10.10 -6.11
C ILE A 40 5.01 10.48 -7.20
N LYS A 41 5.43 11.75 -7.25
CA LYS A 41 6.40 12.22 -8.27
C LYS A 41 7.74 11.48 -8.19
N TYR A 42 8.19 11.13 -6.99
CA TYR A 42 9.41 10.34 -6.83
C TYR A 42 9.25 8.95 -7.47
N PHE A 43 8.14 8.26 -7.18
CA PHE A 43 7.88 6.94 -7.74
C PHE A 43 7.57 6.96 -9.23
N GLU A 44 6.92 8.01 -9.74
CA GLU A 44 6.70 8.22 -11.17
C GLU A 44 8.03 8.27 -11.94
N ASN A 45 9.00 9.03 -11.43
CA ASN A 45 10.32 9.19 -12.03
C ASN A 45 11.20 7.93 -11.98
N LYS A 46 10.93 7.04 -11.03
CA LYS A 46 11.69 5.80 -10.78
C LYS A 46 11.03 4.55 -11.37
N LYS A 47 9.75 4.62 -11.74
CA LYS A 47 9.02 3.51 -12.36
C LYS A 47 9.73 3.06 -13.65
N GLY A 48 10.01 1.76 -13.77
CA GLY A 48 10.69 1.19 -14.94
C GLY A 48 12.16 1.55 -15.10
N LYS A 49 12.81 2.19 -14.10
CA LYS A 49 14.26 2.34 -14.02
C LYS A 49 14.80 1.39 -12.96
N ASP A 50 15.99 0.84 -13.17
CA ASP A 50 16.71 0.08 -12.15
C ASP A 50 16.90 0.98 -10.91
N VAL A 51 16.34 0.60 -9.77
CA VAL A 51 16.36 1.44 -8.54
C VAL A 51 17.59 1.09 -7.70
N ALA A 52 18.21 -0.05 -7.96
CA ALA A 52 19.52 -0.40 -7.44
C ALA A 52 20.60 0.27 -8.30
N ASN A 53 21.24 1.31 -7.77
CA ASN A 53 22.52 1.71 -8.34
C ASN A 53 23.54 0.63 -7.97
N GLU A 54 24.05 -0.11 -8.95
CA GLU A 54 25.32 -0.82 -8.80
C GLU A 54 26.41 0.22 -8.49
N TYR A 55 26.92 0.19 -7.26
CA TYR A 55 28.07 1.01 -6.90
C TYR A 55 29.31 0.32 -7.50
N GLU A 56 29.70 0.69 -8.72
CA GLU A 56 31.06 0.44 -9.19
C GLU A 56 32.00 1.41 -8.45
N GLY A 57 32.44 1.02 -7.26
CA GLY A 57 33.58 1.68 -6.62
C GLY A 57 34.80 1.57 -7.54
N GLU A 58 35.60 2.64 -7.62
CA GLU A 58 36.88 2.69 -8.36
C GLU A 58 37.91 1.61 -7.93
N GLN A 59 37.59 0.73 -6.99
CA GLN A 59 38.43 -0.40 -6.61
C GLN A 59 37.61 -1.68 -6.47
N GLY A 60 37.65 -2.50 -7.53
CA GLY A 60 37.63 -3.96 -7.45
C GLY A 60 36.41 -4.62 -6.79
N LYS A 61 35.49 -5.10 -7.62
CA LYS A 61 34.53 -6.22 -7.39
C LYS A 61 34.56 -6.82 -5.97
N SER A 62 33.86 -6.19 -5.03
CA SER A 62 33.58 -6.82 -3.74
C SER A 62 32.45 -7.84 -3.94
N SER A 63 32.70 -9.11 -3.64
CA SER A 63 31.81 -10.27 -3.82
C SER A 63 30.57 -10.29 -2.91
N LEU A 64 30.19 -9.16 -2.33
CA LEU A 64 29.03 -8.96 -1.46
C LEU A 64 28.34 -7.65 -1.87
N ASN A 65 27.41 -7.74 -2.83
CA ASN A 65 26.63 -6.59 -3.30
C ASN A 65 25.58 -6.21 -2.24
N PHE A 66 25.85 -5.16 -1.47
CA PHE A 66 24.85 -4.56 -0.58
C PHE A 66 24.08 -3.46 -1.35
N PRO A 67 22.76 -3.57 -1.51
CA PRO A 67 21.98 -2.53 -2.18
C PRO A 67 21.98 -1.23 -1.35
N VAL A 68 22.47 -0.14 -1.94
CA VAL A 68 22.40 1.19 -1.33
C VAL A 68 21.04 1.80 -1.67
N TYR A 69 20.18 1.97 -0.65
CA TYR A 69 18.84 2.53 -0.83
C TYR A 69 18.86 4.04 -0.98
N ASP A 70 18.02 4.57 -1.88
CA ASP A 70 17.73 6.00 -1.97
C ASP A 70 17.17 6.51 -0.63
N SER A 71 17.72 7.61 -0.12
CA SER A 71 17.26 8.27 1.10
C SER A 71 15.75 8.58 1.08
N THR A 72 15.20 8.89 -0.10
CA THR A 72 13.78 9.18 -0.31
C THR A 72 12.92 7.93 -0.15
N LEU A 73 13.39 6.78 -0.62
CA LEU A 73 12.72 5.49 -0.44
C LEU A 73 12.66 5.10 1.04
N LEU A 74 13.76 5.29 1.77
CA LEU A 74 13.79 5.04 3.22
C LEU A 74 12.88 5.99 4.00
N ALA A 75 12.81 7.26 3.61
CA ALA A 75 11.88 8.22 4.20
C ALA A 75 10.42 7.80 3.95
N PHE A 76 10.10 7.36 2.73
CA PHE A 76 8.79 6.82 2.39
C PHE A 76 8.44 5.58 3.23
N THR A 77 9.30 4.58 3.33
CA THR A 77 8.98 3.32 4.03
C THR A 77 8.80 3.53 5.53
N ARG A 78 9.57 4.43 6.13
CA ARG A 78 9.35 4.89 7.51
C ARG A 78 8.01 5.59 7.66
N ALA A 79 7.75 6.60 6.82
CA ALA A 79 6.50 7.36 6.88
C ALA A 79 5.26 6.47 6.67
N ALA A 80 5.30 5.57 5.67
CA ALA A 80 4.24 4.59 5.40
C ALA A 80 4.06 3.63 6.57
N GLY A 81 5.15 3.19 7.19
CA GLY A 81 5.15 2.29 8.33
C GLY A 81 4.46 2.83 9.59
N GLU A 82 4.27 4.14 9.69
CA GLU A 82 3.58 4.83 10.79
C GLU A 82 2.09 5.10 10.48
N THR A 83 1.66 4.90 9.24
CA THR A 83 0.28 5.20 8.80
C THR A 83 -0.70 4.08 9.16
N SER A 84 -1.97 4.44 9.29
CA SER A 84 -3.09 3.51 9.43
C SER A 84 -3.45 2.77 8.13
N LEU A 85 -2.80 3.15 7.02
CA LEU A 85 -2.89 2.44 5.73
C LEU A 85 -2.19 1.07 5.78
N MET A 86 -1.31 0.83 6.75
CA MET A 86 -0.69 -0.48 6.94
C MET A 86 -1.66 -1.45 7.62
N ASP A 87 -1.92 -2.57 6.96
CA ASP A 87 -2.71 -3.68 7.48
C ASP A 87 -1.77 -4.85 7.84
N PRO A 88 -1.60 -5.19 9.13
CA PRO A 88 -0.83 -6.36 9.54
C PRO A 88 -1.36 -7.69 8.98
N ASN A 89 -2.65 -7.76 8.68
CA ASN A 89 -3.35 -8.94 8.18
C ASN A 89 -3.41 -8.99 6.65
N TYR A 90 -2.53 -8.26 5.94
CA TYR A 90 -2.51 -8.20 4.48
C TYR A 90 -2.49 -9.58 3.80
N ILE A 91 -1.87 -10.59 4.40
CA ILE A 91 -1.82 -11.96 3.86
C ILE A 91 -3.24 -12.54 3.69
N TYR A 92 -4.14 -12.26 4.62
CA TYR A 92 -5.53 -12.71 4.54
C TYR A 92 -6.26 -12.00 3.40
N LYS A 93 -6.04 -10.69 3.24
CA LYS A 93 -6.61 -9.91 2.13
C LYS A 93 -6.13 -10.41 0.77
N TYR A 94 -4.86 -10.78 0.63
CA TYR A 94 -4.37 -11.41 -0.60
C TYR A 94 -5.13 -12.69 -0.97
N ARG A 95 -5.45 -13.53 0.03
CA ARG A 95 -6.25 -14.73 -0.17
C ARG A 95 -7.69 -14.40 -0.53
N GLN A 96 -8.30 -13.43 0.15
CA GLN A 96 -9.67 -12.97 -0.08
C GLN A 96 -9.85 -12.40 -1.48
N TYR A 97 -8.89 -11.63 -1.99
CA TYR A 97 -8.90 -11.05 -3.33
C TYR A 97 -8.28 -11.95 -4.41
N HIS A 98 -7.93 -13.20 -4.08
CA HIS A 98 -7.32 -14.18 -4.99
C HIS A 98 -6.06 -13.67 -5.72
N ILE A 99 -5.25 -12.86 -5.04
CA ILE A 99 -4.01 -12.30 -5.59
C ILE A 99 -2.90 -13.32 -5.42
N THR A 100 -2.43 -13.88 -6.54
CA THR A 100 -1.42 -14.95 -6.52
C THR A 100 -0.16 -14.60 -7.32
N THR A 101 -0.27 -13.68 -8.26
CA THR A 101 0.82 -13.31 -9.18
C THR A 101 1.06 -11.81 -9.18
N GLU A 102 2.26 -11.42 -9.59
CA GLU A 102 2.65 -10.03 -9.77
C GLU A 102 1.79 -9.27 -10.78
N LYS A 103 1.34 -9.97 -11.83
CA LYS A 103 0.40 -9.43 -12.83
C LYS A 103 -0.97 -9.22 -12.21
N SER A 104 -1.48 -10.19 -11.44
CA SER A 104 -2.77 -10.04 -10.76
C SER A 104 -2.77 -8.88 -9.76
N GLU A 105 -1.65 -8.58 -9.10
CA GLU A 105 -1.54 -7.38 -8.26
C GLU A 105 -1.76 -6.09 -9.08
N LYS A 106 -1.11 -5.99 -10.24
CA LYS A 106 -1.22 -4.80 -11.10
C LYS A 106 -2.63 -4.62 -11.64
N ASP A 107 -3.24 -5.70 -12.11
CA ASP A 107 -4.61 -5.69 -12.60
C ASP A 107 -5.57 -5.30 -11.46
N ALA A 108 -5.37 -5.86 -10.26
CA ALA A 108 -6.19 -5.55 -9.08
C ALA A 108 -6.08 -4.08 -8.65
N ILE A 109 -4.88 -3.47 -8.67
CA ILE A 109 -4.70 -2.04 -8.38
C ILE A 109 -5.43 -1.16 -9.41
N LYS A 110 -5.28 -1.52 -10.69
CA LYS A 110 -5.89 -0.77 -11.80
C LYS A 110 -7.41 -0.77 -11.69
N ASP A 111 -7.99 -1.94 -11.43
CA ASP A 111 -9.44 -2.15 -11.41
C ASP A 111 -10.10 -1.81 -10.07
N ALA A 112 -9.30 -1.51 -9.03
CA ALA A 112 -9.79 -1.17 -7.70
C ALA A 112 -10.81 -0.02 -7.73
N LYS A 113 -11.90 -0.18 -7.00
CA LYS A 113 -12.94 0.84 -6.77
C LYS A 113 -12.95 1.27 -5.30
N LEU A 114 -13.83 2.21 -4.93
CA LEU A 114 -13.93 2.72 -3.56
C LEU A 114 -14.10 1.61 -2.50
N ARG A 115 -14.78 0.52 -2.84
CA ARG A 115 -14.96 -0.65 -1.94
C ARG A 115 -13.68 -1.50 -1.76
N ASP A 116 -12.68 -1.29 -2.61
CA ASP A 116 -11.45 -2.07 -2.67
C ASP A 116 -10.27 -1.29 -2.03
N VAL A 117 -10.55 -0.33 -1.16
CA VAL A 117 -9.50 0.40 -0.42
C VAL A 117 -8.65 -0.55 0.42
N ASP A 118 -9.26 -1.58 1.01
CA ASP A 118 -8.54 -2.60 1.77
C ASP A 118 -7.61 -3.45 0.91
N LEU A 119 -7.97 -3.71 -0.35
CA LEU A 119 -7.09 -4.35 -1.32
C LEU A 119 -5.84 -3.50 -1.54
N LEU A 120 -5.99 -2.20 -1.78
CA LEU A 120 -4.87 -1.29 -1.99
C LEU A 120 -3.98 -1.21 -0.75
N ARG A 121 -4.57 -1.13 0.45
CA ARG A 121 -3.87 -1.17 1.74
C ARG A 121 -3.09 -2.48 1.91
N ALA A 122 -3.70 -3.61 1.61
CA ALA A 122 -3.05 -4.91 1.72
C ALA A 122 -1.82 -5.02 0.80
N ILE A 123 -1.95 -4.61 -0.47
CA ILE A 123 -0.82 -4.64 -1.40
C ILE A 123 0.28 -3.71 -0.91
N LEU A 124 -0.05 -2.48 -0.50
CA LEU A 124 0.94 -1.55 0.04
C LEU A 124 1.67 -2.13 1.26
N SER A 125 0.92 -2.75 2.16
CA SER A 125 1.42 -3.36 3.39
C SER A 125 2.38 -4.51 3.11
N ARG A 126 2.11 -5.33 2.08
CA ARG A 126 3.04 -6.38 1.66
C ARG A 126 4.42 -5.81 1.38
N TYR A 127 4.51 -4.78 0.55
CA TYR A 127 5.81 -4.22 0.15
C TYR A 127 6.48 -3.44 1.28
N VAL A 128 5.72 -2.66 2.06
CA VAL A 128 6.29 -1.85 3.15
C VAL A 128 6.70 -2.71 4.35
N LEU A 129 5.83 -3.62 4.80
CA LEU A 129 6.05 -4.43 5.99
C LEU A 129 7.00 -5.61 5.72
N GLU A 130 6.83 -6.37 4.63
CA GLU A 130 7.80 -7.42 4.30
C GLU A 130 9.16 -6.81 4.00
N GLY A 131 9.19 -5.63 3.39
CA GLY A 131 10.43 -4.94 3.06
C GLY A 131 11.29 -4.54 4.25
N ARG A 132 10.71 -4.45 5.46
CA ARG A 132 11.49 -4.26 6.70
C ARG A 132 12.48 -5.40 6.95
N TYR A 133 12.11 -6.62 6.56
CA TYR A 133 12.92 -7.82 6.74
C TYR A 133 13.56 -8.31 5.43
N LYS A 134 12.92 -8.00 4.29
CA LYS A 134 13.35 -8.36 2.94
C LYS A 134 13.39 -7.11 2.09
N SER A 135 14.43 -6.32 2.27
CA SER A 135 14.60 -5.00 1.66
C SER A 135 14.56 -4.99 0.12
N VAL A 136 14.76 -6.15 -0.54
CA VAL A 136 14.48 -6.39 -1.96
C VAL A 136 13.03 -6.03 -2.35
N ARG A 137 12.05 -6.19 -1.45
CA ARG A 137 10.66 -5.82 -1.70
C ARG A 137 10.49 -4.32 -1.96
N TRP A 138 11.27 -3.47 -1.31
CA TRP A 138 11.18 -2.03 -1.56
C TRP A 138 11.67 -1.67 -2.96
N ILE A 139 12.69 -2.36 -3.45
CA ILE A 139 13.21 -2.21 -4.82
C ILE A 139 12.15 -2.70 -5.80
N GLU A 140 11.68 -3.93 -5.62
CA GLU A 140 10.64 -4.56 -6.44
C GLU A 140 9.38 -3.68 -6.56
N GLY A 141 8.89 -3.15 -5.44
CA GLY A 141 7.71 -2.28 -5.40
C GLY A 141 7.93 -0.94 -6.12
N THR A 142 9.17 -0.46 -6.18
CA THR A 142 9.54 0.78 -6.88
C THR A 142 9.70 0.54 -8.38
N GLU A 143 10.48 -0.47 -8.77
CA GLU A 143 10.79 -0.80 -10.17
C GLU A 143 9.53 -1.21 -10.94
N ARG A 144 8.72 -2.08 -10.34
CA ARG A 144 7.43 -2.47 -10.89
C ARG A 144 6.42 -1.31 -10.85
N GLY A 145 6.70 -0.23 -10.13
CA GLY A 145 5.81 0.93 -9.98
C GLY A 145 4.57 0.64 -9.15
N VAL A 146 4.62 -0.34 -8.24
CA VAL A 146 3.48 -0.70 -7.36
C VAL A 146 3.16 0.45 -6.41
N PHE A 147 4.18 1.06 -5.79
CA PHE A 147 3.98 2.21 -4.90
C PHE A 147 3.32 3.39 -5.62
N HIS A 148 3.82 3.74 -6.82
CA HIS A 148 3.23 4.78 -7.64
C HIS A 148 1.73 4.54 -7.88
N ASP A 149 1.39 3.37 -8.41
CA ASP A 149 0.04 3.08 -8.87
C ASP A 149 -0.96 3.05 -7.70
N ILE A 150 -0.56 2.53 -6.53
CA ILE A 150 -1.40 2.55 -5.32
C ILE A 150 -1.62 3.97 -4.82
N LEU A 151 -0.55 4.78 -4.73
CA LEU A 151 -0.65 6.14 -4.18
C LEU A 151 -1.51 7.04 -5.06
N VAL A 152 -1.36 6.95 -6.39
CA VAL A 152 -2.23 7.65 -7.34
C VAL A 152 -3.68 7.20 -7.15
N LYS A 153 -3.92 5.89 -7.11
CA LYS A 153 -5.27 5.34 -6.97
C LYS A 153 -5.96 5.78 -5.67
N LEU A 154 -5.25 5.75 -4.54
CA LEU A 154 -5.76 6.23 -3.25
C LEU A 154 -6.08 7.72 -3.27
N LEU A 155 -5.20 8.53 -3.88
CA LEU A 155 -5.40 9.97 -3.99
C LEU A 155 -6.59 10.31 -4.90
N ASP A 156 -6.75 9.61 -6.02
CA ASP A 156 -7.88 9.77 -6.93
C ASP A 156 -9.21 9.44 -6.24
N MET A 157 -9.24 8.33 -5.50
CA MET A 157 -10.41 7.94 -4.69
C MET A 157 -10.75 8.98 -3.63
N TYR A 158 -9.74 9.50 -2.91
CA TYR A 158 -9.93 10.57 -1.92
C TYR A 158 -10.50 11.84 -2.56
N ASN A 159 -9.92 12.28 -3.69
CA ASN A 159 -10.37 13.48 -4.38
C ASN A 159 -11.79 13.33 -4.95
N PHE A 160 -12.11 12.17 -5.51
CA PHE A 160 -13.44 11.86 -6.02
C PHE A 160 -14.50 12.02 -4.92
N VAL A 161 -14.29 11.40 -3.76
CA VAL A 161 -15.22 11.47 -2.62
C VAL A 161 -15.33 12.91 -2.07
N LYS A 162 -14.20 13.64 -2.01
CA LYS A 162 -14.18 15.03 -1.55
C LYS A 162 -15.01 15.94 -2.45
N VAL A 163 -14.90 15.78 -3.77
CA VAL A 163 -15.67 16.54 -4.76
C VAL A 163 -17.15 16.20 -4.65
N GLU A 164 -17.52 14.92 -4.58
CA GLU A 164 -18.91 14.47 -4.47
C GLU A 164 -19.61 15.06 -3.22
N ARG A 165 -18.94 15.07 -2.07
CA ARG A 165 -19.46 15.69 -0.84
C ARG A 165 -19.62 17.22 -0.98
N SER A 166 -18.70 17.88 -1.67
CA SER A 166 -18.77 19.33 -1.87
C SER A 166 -19.91 19.72 -2.82
N SER A 167 -20.17 18.92 -3.86
CA SER A 167 -21.29 19.11 -4.77
C SER A 167 -22.64 18.91 -4.08
N ASN A 168 -22.79 17.84 -3.28
CA ASN A 168 -24.03 17.56 -2.55
C ASN A 168 -24.39 18.65 -1.52
N LEU A 169 -23.42 19.40 -1.01
CA LEU A 169 -23.64 20.55 -0.12
C LEU A 169 -24.13 21.80 -0.87
N ILE A 170 -23.88 21.90 -2.18
CA ILE A 170 -24.28 23.05 -3.01
C ILE A 170 -25.66 22.81 -3.64
N THR A 171 -26.02 21.55 -3.93
CA THR A 171 -27.32 21.15 -4.52
C THR A 171 -28.34 20.67 -3.48
N GLY A 172 -28.22 21.09 -2.21
CA GLY A 172 -29.17 20.75 -1.16
C GLY A 172 -30.57 21.33 -1.41
N GLU A 173 -31.37 20.62 -2.20
CA GLU A 173 -32.82 20.46 -2.03
C GLU A 173 -33.11 19.43 -0.93
#